data_AF-A0A168IV60-F1
#
_entry.id   AF-A0A168IV60-F1
#
_cell.length_a   1.000
_cell.length_b   1.000
_cell.length_c   1.000
_cell.angle_alpha   90.00
_cell.angle_beta   90.00
_cell.angle_gamma   90.00
#
_symmetry.space_group_name_H-M   'P 1'
#
loop_
_entity.id
_entity.type
_entity.pdbx_description
1 polymer ?
#
loop_
_entity_poly.entity_id
_entity_poly.type
_entity_poly.pdbx_seq_one_letter_code
_entity_poly.pdbx_strand_id
1 'polypeptide(L)'
;MHRDANTVRLHDKVSFVVGVGNTCITPVIAARLPVWIPIYYTAQLCYLITLRFFVYKSKQWHYFFFDLCYYVNLLTLLSLWVFPSSTLLYTAAFTLTNGPVLWAIITWRNSLVFHSLDKVTSVFIHIFPALVTYTLRWFTVLHGDPEEALVYRDEHFPAISHMPVMGWWYTLFVSTSFYLAWQIFYVCFVMVAKKDKVESGSRTTSYTTLLNRSPDDKTKKKKSFILALTSMFGEKYKLHMFIFWQFWYTLGTSALTYFYYKSFWFHSSCLVAMFAVSVWNGASYYIDVFSKHYLDEVERRLAEYKEKNQHNSKILTKQKSLKRKQQKHVDDKLD
;
A
#
# COMPACT_ATOMS: atom_id res chain seq x y z
N MET A 1 -3.61 -18.10 17.67
CA MET A 1 -2.34 -18.75 17.28
C MET A 1 -1.19 -17.81 17.63
N HIS A 2 -0.51 -18.04 18.75
CA HIS A 2 0.76 -17.37 19.02
C HIS A 2 1.80 -17.96 18.06
N ARG A 3 2.18 -17.20 17.03
CA ARG A 3 3.32 -17.58 16.19
C ARG A 3 4.58 -17.47 17.04
N ASP A 4 5.44 -18.48 16.97
CA ASP A 4 6.75 -18.47 17.60
C ASP A 4 7.57 -17.25 17.13
N ALA A 5 8.27 -16.60 18.07
CA ALA A 5 8.99 -15.35 17.82
C ALA A 5 10.10 -15.52 16.78
N ASN A 6 10.75 -16.68 16.73
CA ASN A 6 11.79 -16.95 15.72
C ASN A 6 11.17 -17.08 14.33
N THR A 7 9.99 -17.69 14.22
CA THR A 7 9.25 -17.80 12.96
C THR A 7 8.87 -16.43 12.41
N VAL A 8 8.38 -15.52 13.26
CA VAL A 8 8.06 -14.13 12.85
C VAL A 8 9.31 -13.39 12.39
N ARG A 9 10.41 -13.48 13.14
CA ARG A 9 11.68 -12.83 12.76
C ARG A 9 12.24 -13.37 11.46
N LEU A 10 12.13 -14.67 11.20
CA LEU A 10 12.57 -15.26 9.94
C LEU A 10 11.72 -14.76 8.78
N HIS A 11 10.40 -14.75 8.92
CA HIS A 11 9.49 -14.21 7.91
C HIS A 11 9.80 -12.75 7.55
N ASP A 12 10.07 -11.92 8.55
CA ASP A 12 10.36 -10.50 8.36
C ASP A 12 11.73 -10.31 7.68
N LYS A 13 12.73 -11.12 8.04
CA LYS A 13 14.03 -11.14 7.35
C LYS A 13 13.91 -11.57 5.90
N VAL A 14 13.17 -12.64 5.61
CA VAL A 14 12.95 -13.13 4.25
C VAL A 14 12.22 -12.07 3.43
N SER A 15 11.15 -11.48 3.97
CA SER A 15 10.42 -10.37 3.33
C SER A 15 11.34 -9.20 3.01
N PHE A 16 12.25 -8.86 3.94
CA PHE A 16 13.21 -7.80 3.75
C PHE A 16 14.17 -8.09 2.59
N VAL A 17 14.83 -9.25 2.60
CA VAL A 17 15.81 -9.63 1.56
C VAL A 17 15.15 -9.72 0.19
N VAL A 18 13.99 -10.39 0.10
CA VAL A 18 13.24 -10.51 -1.15
C VAL A 18 12.75 -9.15 -1.64
N GLY A 19 12.28 -8.28 -0.73
CA GLY A 19 11.83 -6.94 -1.07
C GLY A 19 12.95 -6.07 -1.64
N VAL A 20 14.12 -6.04 -0.99
CA VAL A 20 15.29 -5.29 -1.48
C VAL A 20 15.79 -5.88 -2.80
N GLY A 21 15.93 -7.20 -2.87
CA GLY A 21 16.33 -7.89 -4.10
C GLY A 21 15.40 -7.56 -5.27
N ASN A 22 14.09 -7.58 -5.05
CA ASN A 22 13.11 -7.20 -6.07
C ASN A 22 13.29 -5.75 -6.54
N THR A 23 13.51 -4.82 -5.62
CA THR A 23 13.77 -3.41 -5.95
C THR A 23 15.04 -3.21 -6.77
N CYS A 24 16.08 -4.02 -6.55
CA CYS A 24 17.32 -3.96 -7.34
C CYS A 24 17.19 -4.66 -8.71
N ILE A 25 16.51 -5.80 -8.77
CA ILE A 25 16.36 -6.61 -9.98
C ILE A 25 15.40 -5.94 -10.98
N THR A 26 14.32 -5.32 -10.49
CA THR A 26 13.27 -4.75 -11.35
C THR A 26 13.80 -3.72 -12.36
N PRO A 27 14.63 -2.72 -11.97
CA PRO A 27 15.23 -1.79 -12.94
C PRO A 27 16.16 -2.47 -13.95
N VAL A 28 16.89 -3.52 -13.54
CA VAL A 28 17.78 -4.28 -14.43
C VAL A 28 16.96 -5.00 -15.51
N ILE A 29 15.87 -5.67 -15.10
CA ILE A 29 14.96 -6.31 -16.06
C ILE A 29 14.35 -5.24 -16.97
N ALA A 30 13.86 -4.12 -16.43
CA ALA A 30 13.24 -3.07 -17.23
C ALA A 30 14.20 -2.44 -18.25
N ALA A 31 15.48 -2.28 -17.91
CA ALA A 31 16.47 -1.63 -18.77
C ALA A 31 17.19 -2.58 -19.74
N ARG A 32 17.31 -3.87 -19.43
CA ARG A 32 18.07 -4.85 -20.25
C ARG A 32 17.20 -5.92 -20.88
N LEU A 33 16.05 -6.20 -20.28
CA LEU A 33 15.17 -7.31 -20.64
C LEU A 33 13.70 -6.86 -20.59
N PRO A 34 13.31 -5.73 -21.23
CA PRO A 34 11.97 -5.15 -21.08
C PRO A 34 10.84 -6.12 -21.50
N VAL A 35 11.14 -7.08 -22.39
CA VAL A 35 10.27 -8.20 -22.79
C VAL A 35 9.70 -8.96 -21.59
N TRP A 36 10.49 -9.11 -20.53
CA TRP A 36 10.15 -9.92 -19.37
C TRP A 36 9.28 -9.20 -18.33
N ILE A 37 9.15 -7.88 -18.42
CA ILE A 37 8.41 -7.08 -17.42
C ILE A 37 6.94 -7.50 -17.27
N PRO A 38 6.15 -7.72 -18.35
CA PRO A 38 4.77 -8.19 -18.23
C PRO A 38 4.65 -9.54 -17.52
N ILE A 39 5.54 -10.49 -17.81
CA ILE A 39 5.57 -11.83 -17.21
C ILE A 39 5.97 -11.72 -15.73
N TYR A 40 7.03 -10.97 -15.45
CA TYR A 40 7.54 -10.76 -14.10
C TYR A 40 6.50 -10.08 -13.20
N TYR A 41 5.82 -9.04 -13.70
CA TYR A 41 4.68 -8.42 -13.04
C TYR A 41 3.58 -9.42 -12.73
N THR A 42 3.17 -10.22 -13.72
CA THR A 42 2.04 -11.15 -13.58
C THR A 42 2.34 -12.23 -12.55
N ALA A 43 3.53 -12.82 -12.59
CA ALA A 43 3.97 -13.81 -11.61
C ALA A 43 3.99 -13.23 -10.18
N GLN A 44 4.56 -12.04 -10.00
CA GLN A 44 4.60 -11.37 -8.70
C GLN A 44 3.21 -10.98 -8.20
N LEU A 45 2.34 -10.47 -9.07
CA LEU A 45 0.98 -10.11 -8.73
C LEU A 45 0.21 -11.34 -8.25
N CYS A 46 0.23 -12.44 -9.01
CA CYS A 46 -0.41 -13.70 -8.61
C CYS A 46 0.07 -14.18 -7.25
N TYR A 47 1.38 -14.18 -7.01
CA TYR A 47 1.96 -14.59 -5.73
C TYR A 47 1.53 -13.67 -4.57
N LEU A 48 1.74 -12.36 -4.71
CA LEU A 48 1.51 -11.38 -3.63
C LEU A 48 0.02 -11.23 -3.31
N ILE A 49 -0.86 -11.21 -4.31
CA ILE A 49 -2.31 -11.12 -4.14
C ILE A 49 -2.86 -12.37 -3.46
N THR A 50 -2.37 -13.55 -3.83
CA THR A 50 -2.79 -14.82 -3.21
C THR A 50 -2.42 -14.83 -1.73
N LEU A 51 -1.18 -14.49 -1.38
CA LEU A 51 -0.75 -14.39 0.01
C LEU A 51 -1.58 -13.37 0.80
N ARG A 52 -1.79 -12.18 0.21
CA ARG A 52 -2.60 -11.14 0.83
C ARG A 52 -4.04 -11.58 1.05
N PHE A 53 -4.63 -12.33 0.10
CA PHE A 53 -6.01 -12.82 0.22
C PHE A 53 -6.20 -13.68 1.47
N PHE A 54 -5.29 -14.62 1.74
CA PHE A 54 -5.37 -15.46 2.94
C PHE A 54 -5.24 -14.64 4.22
N VAL A 55 -4.31 -13.69 4.28
CA VAL A 55 -4.12 -12.80 5.43
C VAL A 55 -5.33 -11.89 5.66
N TYR A 56 -5.89 -11.33 4.58
CA TYR A 56 -7.01 -10.40 4.68
C TYR A 56 -8.31 -11.14 5.02
N LYS A 57 -8.49 -12.37 4.51
CA LYS A 57 -9.61 -13.23 4.90
C LYS A 57 -9.56 -13.54 6.39
N SER A 58 -8.40 -13.90 6.94
CA SER A 58 -8.27 -14.16 8.39
C SER A 58 -8.55 -12.91 9.23
N LYS A 59 -8.21 -11.72 8.72
CA LYS A 59 -8.46 -10.42 9.39
C LYS A 59 -9.82 -9.80 9.07
N GLN A 60 -10.67 -10.47 8.29
CA GLN A 60 -11.94 -9.95 7.78
C GLN A 60 -11.84 -8.69 6.87
N TRP A 61 -10.64 -8.36 6.37
CA TRP A 61 -10.30 -7.21 5.51
C TRP A 61 -10.49 -7.45 4.00
N HIS A 62 -11.12 -8.54 3.60
CA HIS A 62 -11.29 -8.90 2.19
C HIS A 62 -12.04 -7.87 1.30
N TYR A 63 -12.71 -6.85 1.86
CA TYR A 63 -13.35 -5.80 1.05
C TYR A 63 -12.36 -4.78 0.47
N PHE A 64 -11.12 -4.73 0.97
CA PHE A 64 -10.05 -3.96 0.33
C PHE A 64 -9.77 -4.38 -1.11
N PHE A 65 -10.07 -5.64 -1.48
CA PHE A 65 -9.88 -6.12 -2.86
C PHE A 65 -10.82 -5.46 -3.88
N PHE A 66 -11.84 -4.73 -3.43
CA PHE A 66 -12.72 -3.95 -4.30
C PHE A 66 -12.21 -2.52 -4.53
N ASP A 67 -11.11 -2.11 -3.90
CA ASP A 67 -10.54 -0.78 -4.11
C ASP A 67 -9.96 -0.62 -5.53
N LEU A 68 -9.88 0.63 -6.00
CA LEU A 68 -9.53 0.98 -7.39
C LEU A 68 -8.21 0.34 -7.86
N CYS A 69 -7.19 0.27 -6.99
CA CYS A 69 -5.90 -0.30 -7.37
C CYS A 69 -6.00 -1.77 -7.80
N TYR A 70 -6.81 -2.60 -7.13
CA TYR A 70 -7.01 -4.00 -7.53
C TYR A 70 -7.76 -4.11 -8.85
N TYR A 71 -8.79 -3.30 -9.03
CA TYR A 71 -9.53 -3.21 -10.29
C TYR A 71 -8.61 -2.83 -11.46
N VAL A 72 -7.76 -1.82 -11.26
CA VAL A 72 -6.84 -1.36 -12.32
C VAL A 72 -5.76 -2.41 -12.62
N ASN A 73 -5.25 -3.14 -11.61
CA ASN A 73 -4.35 -4.28 -11.87
C ASN A 73 -5.05 -5.39 -12.69
N LEU A 74 -6.34 -5.65 -12.43
CA LEU A 74 -7.13 -6.55 -13.26
C LEU A 74 -7.26 -6.03 -14.70
N LEU A 75 -7.56 -4.74 -14.90
CA LEU A 75 -7.57 -4.14 -16.24
C LEU A 75 -6.22 -4.28 -16.95
N THR A 76 -5.11 -4.09 -16.23
CA THR A 76 -3.76 -4.32 -16.76
C THR A 76 -3.58 -5.76 -17.19
N LEU A 77 -3.93 -6.76 -16.37
CA LEU A 77 -3.85 -8.18 -16.76
C LEU A 77 -4.71 -8.50 -17.97
N LEU A 78 -5.93 -8.00 -18.03
CA LEU A 78 -6.82 -8.19 -19.17
C LEU A 78 -6.24 -7.56 -20.44
N SER A 79 -5.64 -6.37 -20.32
CA SER A 79 -4.96 -5.69 -21.44
C SER A 79 -3.72 -6.43 -21.91
N LEU A 80 -3.02 -7.17 -21.05
CA LEU A 80 -1.82 -7.91 -21.42
C LEU A 80 -2.15 -9.25 -22.07
N TRP A 81 -3.09 -10.00 -21.47
CA TRP A 81 -3.22 -11.43 -21.73
C TRP A 81 -4.53 -11.84 -22.42
N VAL A 82 -5.58 -11.02 -22.33
CA VAL A 82 -6.91 -11.39 -22.84
C VAL A 82 -7.30 -10.53 -24.04
N PHE A 83 -7.03 -9.23 -24.00
CA PHE A 83 -7.39 -8.29 -25.06
C PHE A 83 -6.21 -7.38 -25.46
N PRO A 84 -5.06 -7.92 -25.90
CA PRO A 84 -3.86 -7.14 -26.23
C PRO A 84 -4.04 -6.20 -27.43
N SER A 85 -5.07 -6.42 -28.26
CA SER A 85 -5.42 -5.55 -29.39
C SER A 85 -6.39 -4.42 -29.04
N SER A 86 -6.96 -4.41 -27.83
CA SER A 86 -7.95 -3.41 -27.43
C SER A 86 -7.29 -2.09 -27.04
N THR A 87 -7.33 -1.12 -27.95
CA THR A 87 -6.87 0.27 -27.70
C THR A 87 -7.65 0.91 -26.55
N LEU A 88 -8.94 0.61 -26.42
CA LEU A 88 -9.80 1.10 -25.34
C LEU A 88 -9.31 0.61 -23.97
N LEU A 89 -9.08 -0.70 -23.83
CA LEU A 89 -8.65 -1.29 -22.57
C LEU A 89 -7.21 -0.87 -22.21
N TYR A 90 -6.32 -0.83 -23.19
CA TYR A 90 -4.96 -0.33 -22.99
C TYR A 90 -4.96 1.15 -22.56
N THR A 91 -5.80 1.99 -23.18
CA THR A 91 -5.95 3.41 -22.77
C THR A 91 -6.43 3.53 -21.33
N ALA A 92 -7.44 2.76 -20.95
CA ALA A 92 -7.94 2.73 -19.57
C ALA A 92 -6.85 2.27 -18.60
N ALA A 93 -6.16 1.17 -18.90
CA ALA A 93 -5.08 0.63 -18.07
C ALA A 93 -3.91 1.62 -17.96
N PHE A 94 -3.40 2.16 -19.06
CA PHE A 94 -2.32 3.15 -19.07
C PHE A 94 -2.68 4.38 -18.22
N THR A 95 -3.88 4.93 -18.43
CA THR A 95 -4.30 6.17 -17.77
C THR A 95 -4.56 5.97 -16.29
N LEU A 96 -5.26 4.90 -15.91
CA LEU A 96 -5.62 4.66 -14.51
C LEU A 96 -4.41 4.20 -13.68
N THR A 97 -3.47 3.44 -14.27
CA THR A 97 -2.22 3.03 -13.61
C THR A 97 -1.31 4.23 -13.37
N ASN A 98 -1.06 5.07 -14.39
CA ASN A 98 -0.15 6.22 -14.29
C ASN A 98 -0.78 7.46 -13.64
N GLY A 99 -2.12 7.52 -13.58
CA GLY A 99 -2.87 8.59 -12.92
C GLY A 99 -3.19 8.23 -11.46
N PRO A 100 -4.46 7.95 -11.14
CA PRO A 100 -4.92 7.82 -9.76
C PRO A 100 -4.23 6.71 -8.95
N VAL A 101 -3.81 5.62 -9.58
CA VAL A 101 -3.17 4.49 -8.87
C VAL A 101 -1.71 4.82 -8.53
N LEU A 102 -0.92 5.35 -9.45
CA LEU A 102 0.44 5.76 -9.15
C LEU A 102 0.48 6.91 -8.13
N TRP A 103 -0.36 7.93 -8.34
CA TRP A 103 -0.44 9.09 -7.45
C TRP A 103 -0.97 8.76 -6.05
N ALA A 104 -1.65 7.62 -5.89
CA ALA A 104 -2.12 7.14 -4.60
C ALA A 104 -0.94 6.85 -3.65
N ILE A 105 0.29 6.69 -4.15
CA ILE A 105 1.50 6.61 -3.32
C ILE A 105 1.68 7.86 -2.44
N ILE A 106 1.45 9.05 -3.00
CA ILE A 106 1.50 10.31 -2.26
C ILE A 106 0.26 10.43 -1.36
N THR A 107 -0.93 10.29 -1.95
CA THR A 107 -2.21 10.54 -1.28
C THR A 107 -2.42 9.63 -0.07
N TRP A 108 -2.13 8.34 -0.22
CA TRP A 108 -2.29 7.33 0.84
C TRP A 108 -1.00 7.08 1.62
N ARG A 109 0.08 7.82 1.30
CA ARG A 109 1.42 7.66 1.89
C ARG A 109 1.87 6.20 1.88
N ASN A 110 1.70 5.52 0.74
CA ASN A 110 2.19 4.15 0.58
C ASN A 110 3.69 4.14 0.87
N SER A 111 4.09 3.26 1.79
CA SER A 111 5.42 3.26 2.39
C SER A 111 6.14 1.97 1.99
N LEU A 112 7.32 2.07 1.40
CA LEU A 112 8.12 0.90 1.06
C LEU A 112 8.86 0.41 2.32
N VAL A 113 8.24 -0.53 3.02
CA VAL A 113 8.75 -1.10 4.28
C VAL A 113 9.08 -2.57 4.05
N PHE A 114 10.35 -2.86 3.74
CA PHE A 114 10.79 -4.17 3.28
C PHE A 114 10.47 -5.35 4.21
N HIS A 115 10.45 -5.17 5.54
CA HIS A 115 10.09 -6.27 6.46
C HIS A 115 8.58 -6.57 6.49
N SER A 116 7.74 -5.71 5.90
CA SER A 116 6.29 -5.87 5.89
C SER A 116 5.80 -6.23 4.49
N LEU A 117 5.51 -7.51 4.28
CA LEU A 117 4.96 -8.01 3.01
C LEU A 117 3.71 -7.24 2.58
N ASP A 118 2.87 -6.83 3.55
CA ASP A 118 1.69 -6.04 3.26
C ASP A 118 2.04 -4.65 2.71
N LYS A 119 3.00 -3.93 3.32
CA LYS A 119 3.43 -2.62 2.81
C LYS A 119 4.09 -2.73 1.45
N VAL A 120 4.92 -3.76 1.24
CA VAL A 120 5.55 -4.06 -0.06
C VAL A 120 4.49 -4.35 -1.12
N THR A 121 3.51 -5.20 -0.82
CA THR A 121 2.42 -5.54 -1.76
C THR A 121 1.59 -4.31 -2.09
N SER A 122 1.34 -3.42 -1.11
CA SER A 122 0.66 -2.14 -1.38
C SER A 122 1.47 -1.27 -2.34
N VAL A 123 2.78 -1.07 -2.15
CA VAL A 123 3.58 -0.30 -3.11
C VAL A 123 3.58 -0.96 -4.49
N PHE A 124 3.74 -2.29 -4.55
CA PHE A 124 3.74 -3.07 -5.78
C PHE A 124 2.49 -2.83 -6.64
N ILE A 125 1.29 -2.99 -6.08
CA ILE A 125 0.05 -2.80 -6.85
C ILE A 125 -0.18 -1.35 -7.31
N HIS A 126 0.54 -0.38 -6.74
CA HIS A 126 0.42 1.04 -7.12
C HIS A 126 1.49 1.49 -8.13
N ILE A 127 2.71 0.94 -8.08
CA ILE A 127 3.82 1.38 -8.97
C ILE A 127 4.10 0.42 -10.11
N PHE A 128 3.95 -0.89 -9.90
CA PHE A 128 4.35 -1.89 -10.88
C PHE A 128 3.50 -1.90 -12.16
N PRO A 129 2.16 -1.76 -12.12
CA PRO A 129 1.40 -1.72 -13.38
C PRO A 129 1.67 -0.44 -14.20
N ALA A 130 2.06 0.65 -13.54
CA ALA A 130 2.57 1.85 -14.20
C ALA A 130 3.93 1.58 -14.87
N LEU A 131 4.84 0.85 -14.19
CA LEU A 131 6.09 0.40 -14.79
C LEU A 131 5.87 -0.52 -16.01
N VAL A 132 4.90 -1.43 -15.96
CA VAL A 132 4.55 -2.30 -17.10
C VAL A 132 4.15 -1.45 -18.30
N THR A 133 3.17 -0.56 -18.12
CA THR A 133 2.68 0.30 -19.22
C THR A 133 3.75 1.28 -19.72
N TYR A 134 4.65 1.74 -18.84
CA TYR A 134 5.86 2.48 -19.22
C TYR A 134 6.77 1.65 -20.14
N THR A 135 7.12 0.42 -19.75
CA THR A 135 8.01 -0.42 -20.55
C THR A 135 7.42 -0.78 -21.91
N LEU A 136 6.10 -0.98 -21.98
CA LEU A 136 5.40 -1.24 -23.23
C LEU A 136 5.35 -0.01 -24.14
N ARG A 137 5.03 1.17 -23.59
CA ARG A 137 4.97 2.42 -24.35
C ARG A 137 6.34 2.82 -24.90
N TRP A 138 7.39 2.65 -24.11
CA TRP A 138 8.75 3.06 -24.45
C TRP A 138 9.65 1.91 -24.88
N PHE A 139 9.04 0.79 -25.28
CA PHE A 139 9.73 -0.45 -25.58
C PHE A 139 10.86 -0.28 -26.61
N THR A 140 10.60 0.48 -27.69
CA THR A 140 11.59 0.77 -28.73
C THR A 140 12.80 1.58 -28.25
N VAL A 141 12.64 2.38 -27.19
CA VAL A 141 13.72 3.13 -26.56
C VAL A 141 14.52 2.24 -25.61
N LEU A 142 13.89 1.23 -25.01
CA LEU A 142 14.48 0.38 -23.97
C LEU A 142 15.18 -0.88 -24.52
N HIS A 143 14.71 -1.45 -25.64
CA HIS A 143 15.18 -2.73 -26.17
C HIS A 143 16.61 -2.70 -26.73
N GLY A 144 17.13 -1.52 -27.10
CA GLY A 144 18.45 -1.34 -27.71
C GLY A 144 18.48 -1.54 -29.24
N ASP A 145 17.61 -2.40 -29.77
CA ASP A 145 17.31 -2.52 -31.21
C ASP A 145 15.86 -2.09 -31.49
N PRO A 146 15.64 -0.91 -32.11
CA PRO A 146 14.29 -0.41 -32.39
C PRO A 146 13.48 -1.26 -33.38
N GLU A 147 14.10 -1.92 -34.36
CA GLU A 147 13.37 -2.66 -35.39
C GLU A 147 12.81 -3.97 -34.82
N GLU A 148 13.65 -4.74 -34.14
CA GLU A 148 13.23 -5.95 -33.43
C GLU A 148 12.16 -5.61 -32.37
N ALA A 149 12.34 -4.48 -31.68
CA ALA A 149 11.40 -4.03 -30.66
C ALA A 149 10.02 -3.71 -31.22
N LEU A 150 9.95 -3.09 -32.40
CA LEU A 150 8.68 -2.77 -33.07
C LEU A 150 7.95 -4.06 -33.46
N VAL A 151 8.66 -5.02 -34.07
CA VAL A 151 8.08 -6.31 -34.47
C VAL A 151 7.50 -7.04 -33.26
N TYR A 152 8.31 -7.22 -32.21
CA TYR A 152 7.88 -7.92 -31.01
C TYR A 152 6.67 -7.23 -30.35
N ARG A 153 6.73 -5.90 -30.18
CA ARG A 153 5.65 -5.12 -29.56
C ARG A 153 4.37 -5.21 -30.37
N ASP A 154 4.44 -5.11 -31.70
CA ASP A 154 3.25 -5.03 -32.54
C ASP A 154 2.56 -6.39 -32.68
N GLU A 155 3.33 -7.48 -32.61
CA GLU A 155 2.80 -8.85 -32.55
C GLU A 155 2.12 -9.15 -31.20
N HIS A 156 2.76 -8.77 -30.08
CA HIS A 156 2.30 -9.18 -28.74
C HIS A 156 1.37 -8.16 -28.07
N PHE A 157 1.51 -6.87 -28.40
CA PHE A 157 0.76 -5.75 -27.82
C PHE A 157 0.25 -4.77 -28.91
N PRO A 158 -0.53 -5.25 -29.89
CA PRO A 158 -0.98 -4.47 -31.05
C PRO A 158 -1.81 -3.23 -30.71
N ALA A 159 -2.45 -3.15 -29.53
CA ALA A 159 -3.14 -1.93 -29.11
C ALA A 159 -2.23 -0.68 -29.13
N ILE A 160 -0.92 -0.85 -28.93
CA ILE A 160 0.05 0.24 -28.88
C ILE A 160 0.38 0.73 -30.28
N SER A 161 0.50 -0.18 -31.26
CA SER A 161 0.75 0.16 -32.66
C SER A 161 -0.44 0.87 -33.29
N HIS A 162 -1.65 0.43 -32.96
CA HIS A 162 -2.90 1.06 -33.40
C HIS A 162 -3.16 2.43 -32.73
N MET A 163 -2.41 2.79 -31.70
CA MET A 163 -2.55 4.05 -30.97
C MET A 163 -1.19 4.72 -30.71
N PRO A 164 -0.53 5.23 -31.76
CA PRO A 164 0.78 5.88 -31.63
C PRO A 164 0.69 7.21 -30.86
N VAL A 165 -0.46 7.88 -30.93
CA VAL A 165 -0.76 9.10 -30.19
C VAL A 165 -2.06 8.93 -29.41
N MET A 166 -2.06 9.40 -28.17
CA MET A 166 -3.25 9.42 -27.33
C MET A 166 -3.81 10.86 -27.28
N GLY A 167 -5.06 11.04 -27.69
CA GLY A 167 -5.72 12.34 -27.67
C GLY A 167 -6.19 12.73 -26.27
N TRP A 168 -5.98 13.99 -25.85
CA TRP A 168 -6.30 14.47 -24.49
C TRP A 168 -7.72 14.14 -24.05
N TRP A 169 -8.72 14.50 -24.86
CA TRP A 169 -10.13 14.27 -24.55
C TRP A 169 -10.48 12.79 -24.52
N TYR A 170 -9.89 12.00 -25.42
CA TYR A 170 -10.07 10.55 -25.45
C TYR A 170 -9.52 9.90 -24.19
N THR A 171 -8.30 10.25 -23.77
CA THR A 171 -7.69 9.81 -22.50
C THR A 171 -8.62 10.05 -21.31
N LEU A 172 -9.10 11.29 -21.17
CA LEU A 172 -9.98 11.67 -20.07
C LEU A 172 -11.32 10.95 -20.12
N PHE A 173 -11.94 10.84 -21.29
CA PHE A 173 -13.22 10.18 -21.44
C PHE A 173 -13.13 8.70 -21.11
N VAL A 174 -12.14 7.99 -21.65
CA VAL A 174 -11.95 6.55 -21.42
C VAL A 174 -11.63 6.28 -19.95
N SER A 175 -10.68 7.03 -19.36
CA SER A 175 -10.31 6.80 -17.96
C SER A 175 -11.46 7.10 -17.01
N THR A 176 -12.20 8.18 -17.26
CA THR A 176 -13.38 8.55 -16.46
C THR A 176 -14.48 7.51 -16.60
N SER A 177 -14.71 6.97 -17.80
CA SER A 177 -15.73 5.93 -18.02
C SER A 177 -15.42 4.64 -17.25
N PHE A 178 -14.18 4.14 -17.32
CA PHE A 178 -13.77 2.94 -16.58
C PHE A 178 -13.73 3.18 -15.07
N TYR A 179 -13.35 4.38 -14.63
CA TYR A 179 -13.43 4.78 -13.23
C TYR A 179 -14.88 4.82 -12.74
N LEU A 180 -15.80 5.44 -13.49
CA LEU A 180 -17.21 5.54 -13.11
C LEU A 180 -17.88 4.17 -13.06
N ALA A 181 -17.54 3.25 -13.98
CA ALA A 181 -18.00 1.87 -13.91
C ALA A 181 -17.58 1.20 -12.59
N TRP A 182 -16.31 1.36 -12.18
CA TRP A 182 -15.83 0.90 -10.89
C TRP A 182 -16.49 1.63 -9.71
N GLN A 183 -16.67 2.94 -9.78
CA GLN A 183 -17.25 3.76 -8.72
C GLN A 183 -18.72 3.38 -8.45
N ILE A 184 -19.50 3.15 -9.52
CA ILE A 184 -20.88 2.65 -9.43
C ILE A 184 -20.88 1.26 -8.79
N PHE A 185 -20.04 0.35 -9.28
CA PHE A 185 -19.90 -0.98 -8.68
C PHE A 185 -19.55 -0.90 -7.19
N TYR A 186 -18.58 -0.07 -6.81
CA TYR A 186 -18.14 0.12 -5.43
C TYR A 186 -19.27 0.64 -4.54
N VAL A 187 -20.00 1.67 -4.98
CA VAL A 187 -21.11 2.24 -4.21
C VAL A 187 -22.26 1.24 -4.09
N CYS A 188 -22.70 0.63 -5.19
CA CYS A 188 -23.81 -0.31 -5.16
C CYS A 188 -23.50 -1.57 -4.34
N PHE A 189 -22.32 -2.17 -4.53
CA PHE A 189 -21.99 -3.45 -3.92
C PHE A 189 -21.43 -3.30 -2.49
N VAL A 190 -20.49 -2.39 -2.28
CA VAL A 190 -19.79 -2.26 -0.99
C VAL A 190 -20.57 -1.34 -0.05
N MET A 191 -21.02 -0.18 -0.54
CA MET A 191 -21.64 0.84 0.31
C MET A 191 -23.13 0.61 0.56
N VAL A 192 -23.88 0.12 -0.44
CA VAL A 192 -25.32 -0.12 -0.31
C VAL A 192 -25.59 -1.57 0.11
N ALA A 193 -25.16 -2.56 -0.67
CA ALA A 193 -25.50 -3.96 -0.41
C ALA A 193 -24.80 -4.59 0.82
N LYS A 194 -23.74 -3.94 1.33
CA LYS A 194 -22.99 -4.41 2.52
C LYS A 194 -22.91 -3.36 3.62
N LYS A 195 -23.81 -2.35 3.60
CA LYS A 195 -23.85 -1.23 4.55
C LYS A 195 -23.73 -1.69 6.01
N ASP A 196 -24.57 -2.63 6.45
CA ASP A 196 -24.59 -3.10 7.84
C ASP A 196 -23.27 -3.76 8.28
N LYS A 197 -22.56 -4.41 7.35
CA LYS A 197 -21.26 -5.06 7.63
C LYS A 197 -20.11 -4.05 7.67
N VAL A 198 -20.23 -2.96 6.94
CA VAL A 198 -19.25 -1.87 6.89
C VAL A 198 -19.44 -0.92 8.09
N GLU A 199 -20.68 -0.57 8.43
CA GLU A 199 -21.04 0.31 9.55
C GLU A 199 -20.84 -0.35 10.92
N SER A 200 -21.04 -1.67 11.02
CA SER A 200 -20.72 -2.43 12.24
C SER A 200 -19.21 -2.53 12.56
N GLY A 201 -18.34 -1.99 11.69
CA GLY A 201 -16.88 -2.07 11.85
C GLY A 201 -16.30 -3.48 11.62
N SER A 202 -17.15 -4.48 11.31
CA SER A 202 -16.72 -5.86 11.08
C SER A 202 -15.90 -6.03 9.80
N ARG A 203 -16.04 -5.09 8.85
CA ARG A 203 -15.34 -5.09 7.56
C ARG A 203 -14.66 -3.75 7.31
N THR A 204 -13.35 -3.79 7.13
CA THR A 204 -12.54 -2.60 6.83
C THR A 204 -12.30 -2.47 5.32
N THR A 205 -12.49 -1.26 4.80
CA THR A 205 -12.12 -0.76 3.47
C THR A 205 -11.23 0.48 3.60
N SER A 206 -10.54 0.89 2.53
CA SER A 206 -9.77 2.15 2.52
C SER A 206 -10.62 3.35 2.95
N TYR A 207 -11.88 3.35 2.52
CA TYR A 207 -12.89 4.31 2.94
C TYR A 207 -13.11 4.32 4.46
N THR A 208 -13.44 3.18 5.09
CA THR A 208 -13.64 3.12 6.55
C THR A 208 -12.37 3.42 7.33
N THR A 209 -11.19 3.00 6.85
CA THR A 209 -9.91 3.31 7.52
C THR A 209 -9.63 4.81 7.53
N LEU A 210 -9.99 5.52 6.46
CA LEU A 210 -9.80 6.95 6.37
C LEU A 210 -10.86 7.73 7.15
N LEU A 211 -12.14 7.34 7.07
CA LEU A 211 -13.24 8.08 7.69
C LEU A 211 -13.51 7.73 9.14
N ASN A 212 -13.23 6.50 9.59
CA ASN A 212 -13.36 6.09 10.99
C ASN A 212 -12.08 6.38 11.80
N ARG A 213 -11.11 7.09 11.21
CA ARG A 213 -10.01 7.68 11.97
C ARG A 213 -10.62 8.76 12.88
N SER A 214 -10.91 8.37 14.11
CA SER A 214 -11.67 9.19 15.07
C SER A 214 -10.97 10.55 15.29
N PRO A 215 -11.70 11.68 15.24
CA PRO A 215 -11.16 13.00 15.58
C PRO A 215 -10.60 13.08 17.01
N ASP A 216 -11.04 12.16 17.89
CA ASP A 216 -10.74 12.14 19.32
C ASP A 216 -9.53 11.26 19.69
N ASP A 217 -8.75 10.81 18.70
CA ASP A 217 -7.40 10.27 18.93
C ASP A 217 -6.46 11.43 19.31
N LYS A 218 -6.60 11.88 20.56
CA LYS A 218 -5.88 13.00 21.21
C LYS A 218 -4.36 12.91 21.10
N THR A 219 -3.83 11.76 20.67
CA THR A 219 -2.41 11.51 20.47
C THR A 219 -1.85 11.91 19.10
N LYS A 220 -2.65 12.30 18.10
CA LYS A 220 -2.15 12.66 16.75
C LYS A 220 -2.65 14.02 16.25
N LYS A 221 -1.97 15.09 16.69
CA LYS A 221 -2.22 16.53 16.44
C LYS A 221 -2.31 17.04 14.97
N LYS A 222 -2.28 16.21 13.92
CA LYS A 222 -2.43 16.69 12.54
C LYS A 222 -3.64 16.05 11.87
N LYS A 223 -4.73 16.83 11.71
CA LYS A 223 -5.84 16.49 10.80
C LYS A 223 -5.22 16.16 9.44
N SER A 224 -5.43 14.93 8.95
CA SER A 224 -5.01 14.58 7.59
C SER A 224 -5.68 15.56 6.63
N PHE A 225 -4.93 16.14 5.69
CA PHE A 225 -5.47 17.11 4.72
C PHE A 225 -6.72 16.57 4.02
N ILE A 226 -6.71 15.28 3.67
CA ILE A 226 -7.85 14.57 3.08
C ILE A 226 -9.05 14.56 4.04
N LEU A 227 -8.82 14.29 5.33
CA LEU A 227 -9.89 14.28 6.32
C LEU A 227 -10.51 15.68 6.45
N ALA A 228 -9.68 16.72 6.48
CA ALA A 228 -10.14 18.11 6.53
C ALA A 228 -11.00 18.48 5.30
N LEU A 229 -10.59 18.09 4.09
CA LEU A 229 -11.37 18.28 2.87
C LEU A 229 -12.71 17.54 2.91
N THR A 230 -12.73 16.30 3.37
CA THR A 230 -13.96 15.50 3.44
C THR A 230 -14.95 15.98 4.49
N SER A 231 -14.48 16.67 5.54
CA SER A 231 -15.33 17.18 6.62
C SER A 231 -15.79 18.63 6.45
N MET A 232 -15.46 19.29 5.32
CA MET A 232 -15.68 20.73 5.13
C MET A 232 -17.14 21.16 5.31
N PHE A 233 -18.10 20.32 4.89
CA PHE A 233 -19.53 20.59 5.01
C PHE A 233 -20.21 19.83 6.17
N GLY A 234 -19.43 19.28 7.11
CA GLY A 234 -19.92 18.53 8.26
C GLY A 234 -19.96 17.01 8.05
N GLU A 235 -20.13 16.25 9.14
CA GLU A 235 -20.02 14.78 9.11
C GLU A 235 -21.09 14.10 8.24
N LYS A 236 -22.28 14.70 8.13
CA LYS A 236 -23.39 14.17 7.32
C LYS A 236 -23.02 13.99 5.84
N TYR A 237 -22.20 14.88 5.28
CA TYR A 237 -21.83 14.87 3.87
C TYR A 237 -20.46 14.23 3.59
N LYS A 238 -19.81 13.68 4.62
CA LYS A 238 -18.43 13.18 4.55
C LYS A 238 -18.22 12.14 3.44
N LEU A 239 -19.17 11.22 3.27
CA LEU A 239 -19.17 10.24 2.18
C LEU A 239 -19.27 10.90 0.81
N HIS A 240 -20.20 11.85 0.64
CA HIS A 240 -20.46 12.49 -0.64
C HIS A 240 -19.26 13.36 -1.05
N MET A 241 -18.65 14.04 -0.09
CA MET A 241 -17.41 14.80 -0.27
C MET A 241 -16.23 13.90 -0.62
N PHE A 242 -16.11 12.73 0.00
CA PHE A 242 -15.08 11.76 -0.39
C PHE A 242 -15.24 11.32 -1.85
N ILE A 243 -16.44 10.91 -2.27
CA ILE A 243 -16.70 10.52 -3.67
C ILE A 243 -16.44 11.68 -4.63
N PHE A 244 -16.88 12.89 -4.29
CA PHE A 244 -16.67 14.09 -5.10
C PHE A 244 -15.18 14.40 -5.29
N TRP A 245 -14.42 14.47 -4.20
CA TRP A 245 -12.98 14.75 -4.29
C TRP A 245 -12.21 13.62 -4.95
N GLN A 246 -12.63 12.36 -4.77
CA GLN A 246 -12.03 11.22 -5.45
C GLN A 246 -12.24 11.27 -6.96
N PHE A 247 -13.41 11.72 -7.43
CA PHE A 247 -13.67 11.96 -8.85
C PHE A 247 -12.73 13.03 -9.42
N TRP A 248 -12.63 14.20 -8.78
CA TRP A 248 -11.72 15.27 -9.22
C TRP A 248 -10.25 14.89 -9.16
N TYR A 249 -9.86 14.16 -8.12
CA TYR A 249 -8.53 13.56 -8.01
C TYR A 249 -8.23 12.64 -9.20
N THR A 250 -9.18 11.77 -9.56
CA THR A 250 -9.03 10.85 -10.69
C THR A 250 -8.95 11.59 -12.01
N LEU A 251 -9.77 12.61 -12.21
CA LEU A 251 -9.76 13.43 -13.42
C LEU A 251 -8.43 14.19 -13.58
N GLY A 252 -7.99 14.85 -12.51
CA GLY A 252 -6.75 15.63 -12.50
C GLY A 252 -5.50 14.78 -12.72
N THR A 253 -5.40 13.64 -12.02
CA THR A 253 -4.27 12.71 -12.21
C THR A 253 -4.29 12.02 -13.57
N SER A 254 -5.47 11.71 -14.12
CA SER A 254 -5.62 11.17 -15.48
C SER A 254 -5.16 12.16 -16.56
N ALA A 255 -5.46 13.46 -16.39
CA ALA A 255 -5.02 14.50 -17.32
C ALA A 255 -3.49 14.52 -17.51
N LEU A 256 -2.72 14.28 -16.43
CA LEU A 256 -1.26 14.26 -16.50
C LEU A 256 -0.71 13.15 -17.40
N THR A 257 -1.45 12.06 -17.55
CA THR A 257 -0.99 10.87 -18.29
C THR A 257 -0.84 11.12 -19.79
N TYR A 258 -1.57 12.09 -20.35
CA TYR A 258 -1.36 12.53 -21.73
C TYR A 258 0.09 12.99 -21.95
N PHE A 259 0.66 13.74 -21.00
CA PHE A 259 2.05 14.18 -21.08
C PHE A 259 3.02 13.01 -20.91
N TYR A 260 2.71 12.05 -20.03
CA TYR A 260 3.49 10.81 -19.88
C TYR A 260 3.50 9.97 -21.14
N TYR A 261 2.42 9.98 -21.94
CA TYR A 261 2.35 9.24 -23.20
C TYR A 261 3.20 9.90 -24.31
N LYS A 262 3.47 11.21 -24.20
CA LYS A 262 4.22 11.99 -25.19
C LYS A 262 5.71 12.09 -24.92
N SER A 263 6.11 12.13 -23.65
CA SER A 263 7.51 12.38 -23.28
C SER A 263 8.08 11.25 -22.41
N PHE A 264 9.10 10.58 -22.96
CA PHE A 264 9.85 9.53 -22.27
C PHE A 264 10.42 10.05 -20.94
N TRP A 265 11.06 11.21 -20.97
CA TRP A 265 11.68 11.82 -19.80
C TRP A 265 10.66 12.24 -18.74
N PHE A 266 9.51 12.78 -19.15
CA PHE A 266 8.48 13.18 -18.20
C PHE A 266 7.86 11.97 -17.50
N HIS A 267 7.59 10.89 -18.25
CA HIS A 267 7.11 9.63 -17.69
C HIS A 267 8.16 9.00 -16.75
N SER A 268 9.42 8.94 -17.18
CA SER A 268 10.54 8.39 -16.39
C SER A 268 10.73 9.13 -15.08
N SER A 269 10.76 10.47 -15.12
CA SER A 269 10.89 11.32 -13.93
C SER A 269 9.73 11.14 -12.97
N CYS A 270 8.51 10.96 -13.46
CA CYS A 270 7.35 10.68 -12.63
C CYS A 270 7.51 9.35 -11.88
N LEU A 271 7.88 8.26 -12.57
CA LEU A 271 8.08 6.97 -11.92
C LEU A 271 9.19 7.00 -10.87
N VAL A 272 10.33 7.65 -11.17
CA VAL A 272 11.43 7.81 -10.22
C VAL A 272 10.99 8.63 -9.01
N ALA A 273 10.28 9.74 -9.21
CA ALA A 273 9.76 10.56 -8.12
C ALA A 273 8.77 9.80 -7.24
N MET A 274 7.85 9.04 -7.82
CA MET A 274 6.86 8.24 -7.08
C MET A 274 7.52 7.11 -6.30
N PHE A 275 8.54 6.47 -6.88
CA PHE A 275 9.37 5.51 -6.16
C PHE A 275 10.10 6.16 -4.98
N ALA A 276 10.76 7.31 -5.20
CA ALA A 276 11.46 8.05 -4.15
C ALA A 276 10.52 8.48 -3.01
N VAL A 277 9.30 8.93 -3.32
CA VAL A 277 8.26 9.22 -2.32
C VAL A 277 7.92 7.97 -1.50
N SER A 278 7.76 6.81 -2.15
CA SER A 278 7.46 5.56 -1.44
C SER A 278 8.59 5.16 -0.48
N VAL A 279 9.85 5.37 -0.89
CA VAL A 279 11.05 5.14 -0.07
C VAL A 279 11.10 6.13 1.09
N TRP A 280 10.85 7.42 0.84
CA TRP A 280 10.80 8.44 1.88
C TRP A 280 9.73 8.13 2.93
N ASN A 281 8.52 7.76 2.49
CA ASN A 281 7.45 7.32 3.38
C ASN A 281 7.88 6.07 4.20
N GLY A 282 8.60 5.14 3.58
CA GLY A 282 9.20 3.98 4.24
C GLY A 282 10.23 4.38 5.30
N ALA A 283 11.13 5.30 4.96
CA ALA A 283 12.15 5.82 5.88
C ALA A 283 11.51 6.53 7.08
N SER A 284 10.50 7.39 6.87
CA SER A 284 9.72 8.00 7.96
C SER A 284 9.04 6.95 8.84
N TYR A 285 8.56 5.84 8.27
CA TYR A 285 8.03 4.74 9.07
C TYR A 285 9.11 4.08 9.94
N TYR A 286 10.28 3.78 9.38
CA TYR A 286 11.40 3.20 10.13
C TYR A 286 11.97 4.15 11.20
N ILE A 287 12.06 5.45 10.91
CA ILE A 287 12.72 6.39 11.80
C ILE A 287 11.73 6.94 12.83
N ASP A 288 10.55 7.42 12.41
CA ASP A 288 9.67 8.16 13.30
C ASP A 288 8.69 7.25 14.05
N VAL A 289 8.20 6.19 13.41
CA VAL A 289 7.16 5.32 13.97
C VAL A 289 7.80 4.16 14.71
N PHE A 290 8.73 3.45 14.07
CA PHE A 290 9.36 2.28 14.67
C PHE A 290 10.26 2.67 15.86
N SER A 291 11.04 3.74 15.79
CA SER A 291 11.86 4.20 16.92
C SER A 291 11.01 4.60 18.12
N LYS A 292 9.87 5.27 17.91
CA LYS A 292 8.94 5.61 19.01
C LYS A 292 8.36 4.36 19.66
N HIS A 293 7.84 3.43 18.87
CA HIS A 293 7.34 2.16 19.42
C HIS A 293 8.40 1.37 20.17
N TYR A 294 9.66 1.41 19.71
CA TYR A 294 10.77 0.79 20.41
C TYR A 294 11.06 1.48 21.74
N LEU A 295 11.12 2.82 21.77
CA LEU A 295 11.31 3.60 22.99
C LEU A 295 10.18 3.34 23.99
N ASP A 296 8.92 3.39 23.55
CA ASP A 296 7.75 3.12 24.38
C ASP A 296 7.80 1.70 24.99
N GLU A 297 8.19 0.69 24.20
CA GLU A 297 8.33 -0.69 24.68
C GLU A 297 9.49 -0.85 25.68
N VAL A 298 10.61 -0.15 25.46
CA VAL A 298 11.74 -0.13 26.41
C VAL A 298 11.32 0.54 27.71
N GLU A 299 10.64 1.68 27.66
CA GLU A 299 10.12 2.38 28.84
C GLU A 299 9.13 1.51 29.62
N ARG A 300 8.21 0.83 28.90
CA ARG A 300 7.25 -0.11 29.50
C ARG A 300 7.96 -1.26 30.22
N ARG A 301 8.96 -1.88 29.60
CA ARG A 301 9.74 -2.96 30.24
C ARG A 301 10.58 -2.47 31.41
N LEU A 302 11.13 -1.26 31.33
CA LEU A 302 11.85 -0.63 32.44
C LEU A 302 10.91 -0.36 33.62
N ALA A 303 9.67 0.09 33.37
CA ALA A 303 8.66 0.26 34.40
C ALA A 303 8.30 -1.09 35.06
N GLU A 304 8.01 -2.12 34.27
CA GLU A 304 7.73 -3.48 34.76
C GLU A 304 8.90 -4.04 35.59
N TYR A 305 10.15 -3.79 35.17
CA TYR A 305 11.34 -4.21 35.90
C TYR A 305 11.49 -3.46 37.24
N LYS A 306 11.26 -2.15 37.26
CA LYS A 306 11.28 -1.34 38.49
C LYS A 306 10.20 -1.78 39.47
N GLU A 307 8.98 -2.05 39.00
CA GLU A 307 7.88 -2.56 39.82
C GLU A 307 8.20 -3.93 40.42
N LYS A 308 8.72 -4.87 39.62
CA LYS A 308 9.17 -6.19 40.10
C LYS A 308 10.27 -6.06 41.16
N ASN A 309 11.25 -5.17 40.96
CA ASN A 309 12.33 -4.95 41.93
C ASN A 309 11.84 -4.31 43.22
N GLN A 310 10.91 -3.34 43.15
CA GLN A 310 10.27 -2.78 44.34
C GLN A 310 9.46 -3.82 45.10
N HIS A 311 8.71 -4.67 44.38
CA HIS A 311 7.94 -5.76 44.99
C HIS A 311 8.86 -6.76 45.70
N ASN A 312 9.92 -7.22 45.04
CA ASN A 312 10.93 -8.11 45.64
C ASN A 312 11.63 -7.47 46.85
N SER A 313 11.94 -6.18 46.80
CA SER A 313 12.55 -5.46 47.92
C SER A 313 11.62 -5.37 49.14
N LYS A 314 10.31 -5.17 48.91
CA LYS A 314 9.29 -5.19 49.98
C LYS A 314 9.17 -6.59 50.61
N ILE A 315 9.19 -7.65 49.80
CA ILE A 315 9.18 -9.04 50.28
C ILE A 315 10.42 -9.31 51.15
N LEU A 316 11.62 -8.95 50.68
CA LEU A 316 12.86 -9.14 51.44
C LEU A 316 12.84 -8.38 52.78
N THR A 317 12.34 -7.14 52.78
CA THR A 317 12.24 -6.34 54.01
C THR A 317 11.27 -6.98 55.01
N LYS A 318 10.12 -7.48 54.54
CA LYS A 318 9.13 -8.19 55.37
C LYS A 318 9.69 -9.51 55.92
N GLN A 319 10.45 -10.26 55.13
CA GLN A 319 11.12 -11.48 55.60
C GLN A 319 12.19 -11.18 56.65
N LYS A 320 13.00 -10.14 56.46
CA LYS A 320 14.00 -9.70 57.47
C LYS A 320 13.34 -9.26 58.77
N SER A 321 12.22 -8.54 58.72
CA SER A 321 11.50 -8.11 59.93
C SER A 321 10.86 -9.28 60.67
N LEU A 322 10.29 -10.25 59.96
CA LEU A 322 9.78 -11.50 60.53
C LEU A 322 10.88 -12.32 61.22
N LYS A 323 12.04 -12.49 60.56
CA LYS A 323 13.21 -13.17 61.16
C LYS A 323 13.69 -12.46 62.43
N ARG A 324 13.78 -11.12 62.42
CA ARG A 324 14.16 -10.35 63.62
C ARG A 324 13.16 -10.52 64.77
N LYS A 325 11.85 -10.57 64.48
CA LYS A 325 10.82 -10.83 65.50
C LYS A 325 10.92 -12.24 66.06
N GLN A 326 11.17 -13.24 65.21
CA GLN A 326 11.38 -14.62 65.66
C GLN A 326 12.64 -14.74 66.53
N GLN A 327 13.75 -14.10 66.13
CA GLN A 327 14.99 -14.09 66.92
C GLN A 327 14.76 -13.49 68.31
N LYS A 328 14.15 -12.29 68.40
CA LYS A 328 13.79 -11.67 69.68
C LYS A 328 12.93 -12.57 70.56
N HIS A 329 11.95 -13.27 69.98
CA HIS A 329 11.09 -14.16 70.74
C HIS A 329 11.81 -15.40 71.26
N VAL A 330 12.86 -15.86 70.56
CA VAL A 330 13.73 -16.95 71.02
C VAL A 330 14.64 -16.46 72.15
N ASP A 331 15.23 -15.28 71.99
CA ASP A 331 16.12 -14.66 72.98
C ASP A 331 15.35 -14.37 74.30
N ASP A 332 14.13 -13.80 74.23
CA ASP A 332 13.25 -13.54 75.38
C ASP A 332 12.76 -14.82 76.11
N LYS A 333 12.99 -16.02 75.55
CA LYS A 333 12.65 -17.31 76.19
C LYS A 333 13.84 -18.00 76.84
N LEU A 334 15.06 -17.49 76.61
CA LEU A 334 16.31 -18.05 77.12
C LEU A 334 16.85 -17.28 78.33
N ASP A 335 16.37 -16.06 78.55
CA ASP A 335 16.44 -15.31 79.81
C ASP A 335 15.23 -15.64 80.71
#